data_AF-A0A6J2J784-F1
#
_entry.id   AF-A0A6J2J784-F1
#
_cell.length_a   1.000
_cell.length_b   1.000
_cell.length_c   1.000
_cell.angle_alpha   90.00
_cell.angle_beta   90.00
_cell.angle_gamma   90.00
#
_symmetry.space_group_name_H-M   'P 1'
#
loop_
_entity.id
_entity.type
_entity.pdbx_description
1 polymer ?
#
loop_
_entity_poly.entity_id
_entity_poly.type
_entity_poly.pdbx_seq_one_letter_code
_entity_poly.pdbx_strand_id
1 'polypeptide(L)'
;MVLTLYKLDASPPVRSVYMVIEALKIRDVEYVDVNLLEGSHLKEEFLKMNPQHTIPLLKDDDFLIWDSHAISSYLISVYGADDSLYPNEPKKRALIDQRLHFDSGILFPALRGVAELIIFRGEKEIRPENLAKIKSAYDFTEKILSSDWIAGDEFSLADICCVTSISTLNEMVPIDGSLYPKLASWLDRSAQLPIYKKANEPGLLQFREIFKNKTTPASRQSAMQISVFYLTPGHQAKWPLAVLCCTVSVCPQCVCFHLAVLLRVGDIPNSVTQDPGTERRLCIVRIRFMISTPASRQSAMQISVFYRQNVQTKSNARRLCNTPYRLRPLYADISIRNQFAFILNSQTVTKEDNSLVPTMVFILYKKDTSPPCRSVQMVLHELGIYDVELIEVNLPERDHLKEEFLRMNPQHTVPTLIDGDFIIWDSHAIVTYLVNRYAKNDTLYPKEPKQRAIVDQRLHFDTGVLFAILRATAEPVLYNNEKSFKQENLEKMEAAYEFVEKFLTSDWLAGDQVTLADICCVSTISSMNVIVPIDKKKYPKIISWLQRCSEQEFYKKANEPGLKKFIEMFKNKMGN
;
A
#
# COMPACT_ATOMS: atom_id res chain seq x y z
N MET A 1 19.08 -18.78 27.85
CA MET A 1 19.05 -17.45 27.21
C MET A 1 17.59 -17.03 27.22
N VAL A 2 17.28 -15.86 27.77
CA VAL A 2 15.91 -15.33 27.82
C VAL A 2 15.83 -14.23 26.77
N LEU A 3 14.97 -14.41 25.78
CA LEU A 3 14.66 -13.36 24.81
C LEU A 3 13.80 -12.31 25.51
N THR A 4 14.12 -11.02 25.38
CA THR A 4 13.27 -9.95 25.91
C THR A 4 12.71 -9.13 24.76
N LEU A 5 11.39 -9.01 24.66
CA LEU A 5 10.72 -8.14 23.70
C LEU A 5 10.08 -6.93 24.40
N TYR A 6 10.59 -5.75 24.07
CA TYR A 6 10.02 -4.46 24.45
C TYR A 6 8.88 -4.09 23.50
N LYS A 7 7.68 -3.93 24.05
CA LYS A 7 6.45 -4.02 23.26
C LYS A 7 5.32 -3.12 23.76
N LEU A 8 4.31 -3.00 22.90
CA LEU A 8 2.97 -2.48 23.21
C LEU A 8 2.00 -3.27 22.34
N ASP A 9 1.05 -3.99 22.94
CA ASP A 9 0.19 -4.94 22.22
C ASP A 9 -0.59 -4.31 21.07
N ALA A 10 -1.03 -3.06 21.23
CA ALA A 10 -1.75 -2.32 20.19
C ALA A 10 -0.91 -2.07 18.92
N SER A 11 0.43 -2.09 19.03
CA SER A 11 1.35 -1.75 17.95
C SER A 11 1.35 -2.84 16.86
N PRO A 12 1.01 -2.53 15.59
CA PRO A 12 1.10 -3.48 14.48
C PRO A 12 2.47 -4.17 14.34
N PRO A 13 3.62 -3.46 14.31
CA PRO A 13 4.92 -4.10 14.17
C PRO A 13 5.31 -4.96 15.38
N VAL A 14 4.73 -4.72 16.56
CA VAL A 14 4.88 -5.65 17.70
C VAL A 14 4.09 -6.93 17.44
N ARG A 15 2.86 -6.81 16.95
CA ARG A 15 2.01 -7.97 16.63
C ARG A 15 2.60 -8.86 15.55
N SER A 16 3.32 -8.32 14.58
CA SER A 16 4.02 -9.15 13.58
C SER A 16 5.10 -10.02 14.25
N VAL A 17 5.93 -9.43 15.12
CA VAL A 17 6.93 -10.18 15.90
C VAL A 17 6.28 -11.21 16.83
N TYR A 18 5.15 -10.87 17.46
CA TYR A 18 4.37 -11.82 18.26
C TYR A 18 3.85 -13.01 17.45
N MET A 19 3.34 -12.76 16.25
CA MET A 19 2.89 -13.82 15.36
C MET A 19 4.05 -14.74 14.96
N VAL A 20 5.26 -14.19 14.74
CA VAL A 20 6.47 -15.00 14.46
C VAL A 20 6.87 -15.83 15.68
N ILE A 21 6.95 -15.22 16.88
CA ILE A 21 7.24 -15.94 18.13
C ILE A 21 6.27 -17.11 18.32
N GLU A 22 4.98 -16.88 18.09
CA GLU A 22 3.95 -17.93 18.19
C GLU A 22 4.11 -19.01 17.12
N ALA A 23 4.35 -18.63 15.86
CA ALA A 23 4.55 -19.57 14.76
C ALA A 23 5.77 -20.49 14.99
N LEU A 24 6.84 -19.92 15.55
CA LEU A 24 8.07 -20.62 15.92
C LEU A 24 7.98 -21.35 17.27
N LYS A 25 6.90 -21.15 18.02
CA LYS A 25 6.67 -21.73 19.37
C LYS A 25 7.78 -21.44 20.36
N ILE A 26 8.37 -20.25 20.29
CA ILE A 26 9.41 -19.79 21.22
C ILE A 26 8.74 -19.53 22.58
N ARG A 27 9.17 -20.26 23.63
CA ARG A 27 8.50 -20.25 24.94
C ARG A 27 9.11 -19.28 25.94
N ASP A 28 10.43 -19.14 25.91
CA ASP A 28 11.19 -18.39 26.93
C ASP A 28 11.39 -16.94 26.50
N VAL A 29 10.28 -16.21 26.34
CA VAL A 29 10.27 -14.78 25.99
C VAL A 29 9.73 -13.96 27.16
N GLU A 30 10.56 -13.05 27.65
CA GLU A 30 10.17 -11.97 28.56
C GLU A 30 9.54 -10.83 27.76
N TYR A 31 8.42 -10.29 28.23
CA TYR A 31 7.75 -9.16 27.61
C TYR A 31 7.81 -7.94 28.51
N VAL A 32 8.32 -6.83 27.98
CA VAL A 32 8.44 -5.56 28.71
C VAL A 32 7.56 -4.50 28.03
N ASP A 33 6.55 -4.02 28.76
CA ASP A 33 5.65 -2.99 28.23
C ASP A 33 6.33 -1.62 28.15
N VAL A 34 6.23 -0.98 27.00
CA VAL A 34 6.71 0.38 26.74
C VAL A 34 5.51 1.27 26.45
N ASN A 35 5.13 2.09 27.44
CA ASN A 35 4.01 3.01 27.28
C ASN A 35 4.40 4.20 26.39
N LEU A 36 3.91 4.19 25.16
CA LEU A 36 4.17 5.26 24.18
C LEU A 36 3.46 6.57 24.52
N LEU A 37 2.29 6.53 25.18
CA LEU A 37 1.53 7.74 25.55
C LEU A 37 2.20 8.53 26.67
N GLU A 38 2.88 7.83 27.57
CA GLU A 38 3.67 8.44 28.66
C GLU A 38 5.11 8.78 28.23
N GLY A 39 5.47 8.54 26.96
CA GLY A 39 6.81 8.85 26.46
C GLY A 39 7.91 7.93 26.99
N SER A 40 7.59 6.71 27.46
CA SER A 40 8.62 5.80 28.01
C SER A 40 9.72 5.45 27.01
N HIS A 41 9.38 5.38 25.72
CA HIS A 41 10.32 5.20 24.62
C HIS A 41 11.30 6.38 24.40
N LEU A 42 11.03 7.55 25.01
CA LEU A 42 11.87 8.75 24.92
C LEU A 42 12.80 8.91 26.14
N LYS A 43 12.70 8.00 27.13
CA LYS A 43 13.60 8.02 28.29
C LYS A 43 15.00 7.60 27.88
N GLU A 44 16.00 8.17 28.56
CA GLU A 44 17.42 7.92 28.28
C GLU A 44 17.78 6.43 28.30
N GLU A 45 17.20 5.66 29.23
CA GLU A 45 17.39 4.21 29.35
C GLU A 45 16.98 3.45 28.07
N PHE A 46 15.86 3.83 27.45
CA PHE A 46 15.38 3.22 26.22
C PHE A 46 16.18 3.71 25.00
N LEU A 47 16.47 5.02 24.95
CA LEU A 47 17.25 5.64 23.87
C LEU A 47 18.67 5.08 23.75
N LYS A 48 19.27 4.62 24.85
CA LYS A 48 20.56 3.92 24.84
C LYS A 48 20.51 2.58 24.10
N MET A 49 19.36 1.89 24.14
CA MET A 49 19.18 0.60 23.47
C MET A 49 18.66 0.77 22.03
N ASN A 50 17.71 1.68 21.82
CA ASN A 50 17.17 2.01 20.52
C ASN A 50 17.18 3.53 20.29
N PRO A 51 18.17 4.07 19.56
CA PRO A 51 18.26 5.50 19.30
C PRO A 51 17.14 6.04 18.39
N GLN A 52 16.42 5.16 17.67
CA GLN A 52 15.21 5.52 16.91
C GLN A 52 13.95 5.59 17.77
N HIS A 53 14.03 5.27 19.07
CA HIS A 53 12.92 5.35 20.03
C HIS A 53 11.63 4.70 19.52
N THR A 54 11.74 3.54 18.89
CA THR A 54 10.62 2.76 18.36
C THR A 54 10.48 1.42 19.06
N ILE A 55 9.30 0.82 18.92
CA ILE A 55 9.02 -0.57 19.26
C ILE A 55 8.54 -1.30 18.01
N PRO A 56 8.75 -2.62 17.88
CA PRO A 56 9.43 -3.50 18.85
C PRO A 56 10.94 -3.28 18.94
N LEU A 57 11.50 -3.62 20.10
CA LEU A 57 12.92 -3.83 20.33
C LEU A 57 13.08 -5.23 20.94
N LEU A 58 13.91 -6.06 20.32
CA LEU A 58 14.28 -7.39 20.80
C LEU A 58 15.67 -7.32 21.42
N LYS A 59 15.84 -7.99 22.56
CA LYS A 59 17.12 -8.29 23.18
C LYS A 59 17.31 -9.80 23.21
N ASP A 60 18.41 -10.28 22.62
CA ASP A 60 18.84 -11.68 22.63
C ASP A 60 20.25 -11.75 23.23
N ASP A 61 20.32 -12.00 24.54
CA ASP A 61 21.49 -11.74 25.39
C ASP A 61 22.03 -10.31 25.23
N ASP A 62 23.24 -10.14 24.69
CA ASP A 62 23.87 -8.83 24.45
C ASP A 62 23.50 -8.23 23.09
N PHE A 63 22.77 -8.97 22.25
CA PHE A 63 22.35 -8.50 20.93
C PHE A 63 21.04 -7.71 21.02
N LEU A 64 21.09 -6.44 20.63
CA LEU A 64 19.92 -5.56 20.55
C LEU A 64 19.57 -5.31 19.09
N ILE A 65 18.31 -5.55 18.74
CA ILE A 65 17.79 -5.32 17.39
C ILE A 65 16.37 -4.77 17.48
N TRP A 66 16.11 -3.67 16.77
CA TRP A 66 14.79 -3.10 16.56
C TRP A 66 14.44 -3.17 15.07
N ASP A 67 13.27 -2.68 14.68
CA ASP A 67 12.63 -2.94 13.38
C ASP A 67 11.98 -4.33 13.32
N SER A 68 10.66 -4.36 13.13
CA SER A 68 9.88 -5.59 13.21
C SER A 68 10.22 -6.60 12.13
N HIS A 69 10.60 -6.13 10.94
CA HIS A 69 10.89 -7.00 9.80
C HIS A 69 12.24 -7.67 10.01
N ALA A 70 13.25 -6.90 10.44
CA ALA A 70 14.57 -7.41 10.80
C ALA A 70 14.51 -8.35 12.03
N ILE A 71 13.74 -8.01 13.06
CA ILE A 71 13.49 -8.91 14.20
C ILE A 71 12.85 -10.22 13.73
N SER A 72 11.85 -10.13 12.86
CA SER A 72 11.11 -11.31 12.40
C SER A 72 11.96 -12.24 11.54
N SER A 73 12.75 -11.69 10.60
CA SER A 73 13.70 -12.48 9.79
C SER A 73 14.80 -13.10 10.65
N TYR A 74 15.31 -12.36 11.65
CA TYR A 74 16.26 -12.86 12.64
C TYR A 74 15.70 -14.06 13.42
N LEU A 75 14.51 -13.92 14.00
CA LEU A 75 13.89 -14.98 14.80
C LEU A 75 13.67 -16.25 13.98
N ILE A 76 13.21 -16.13 12.73
CA ILE A 76 13.07 -17.29 11.84
C ILE A 76 14.43 -17.92 11.52
N SER A 77 15.46 -17.11 11.29
CA SER A 77 16.80 -17.61 10.96
C SER A 77 17.49 -18.32 12.13
N VAL A 78 17.22 -17.92 13.36
CA VAL A 78 17.85 -18.50 14.57
C VAL A 78 17.02 -19.62 15.18
N TYR A 79 15.71 -19.46 15.25
CA TYR A 79 14.80 -20.35 15.98
C TYR A 79 13.86 -21.17 15.08
N GLY A 80 13.90 -20.95 13.77
CA GLY A 80 13.13 -21.71 12.79
C GLY A 80 13.56 -23.18 12.72
N ALA A 81 12.58 -24.09 12.74
CA ALA A 81 12.83 -25.51 12.50
C ALA A 81 13.11 -25.80 11.01
N ASP A 82 12.59 -24.95 10.13
CA ASP A 82 12.74 -24.98 8.68
C ASP A 82 12.68 -23.54 8.15
N ASP A 83 12.81 -23.39 6.82
CA ASP A 83 12.75 -22.10 6.14
C ASP A 83 11.37 -21.83 5.51
N SER A 84 10.30 -22.51 5.90
CA SER A 84 8.98 -22.38 5.24
C SER A 84 8.41 -20.96 5.29
N LEU A 85 8.51 -20.28 6.43
CA LEU A 85 8.03 -18.90 6.58
C LEU A 85 8.92 -17.89 5.84
N TYR A 86 10.18 -18.23 5.62
CA TYR A 86 11.15 -17.35 5.01
C TYR A 86 12.14 -18.26 4.22
N PRO A 87 11.81 -18.69 2.98
CA PRO A 87 12.58 -19.67 2.21
C PRO A 87 13.86 -19.12 1.58
N ASN A 88 14.95 -19.90 1.58
CA ASN A 88 16.24 -19.45 1.04
C ASN A 88 16.33 -19.45 -0.49
N GLU A 89 15.35 -20.01 -1.19
CA GLU A 89 15.30 -19.97 -2.67
C GLU A 89 15.20 -18.51 -3.14
N PRO A 90 16.12 -18.01 -3.99
CA PRO A 90 16.23 -16.59 -4.30
C PRO A 90 14.95 -15.94 -4.84
N LYS A 91 14.19 -16.59 -5.74
CA LYS A 91 12.98 -15.98 -6.31
C LYS A 91 11.85 -15.89 -5.27
N LYS A 92 11.61 -16.95 -4.49
CA LYS A 92 10.66 -16.95 -3.37
C LYS A 92 11.05 -15.93 -2.30
N ARG A 93 12.32 -15.90 -1.90
CA ARG A 93 12.89 -14.92 -0.96
C ARG A 93 12.62 -13.49 -1.41
N ALA A 94 12.92 -13.19 -2.68
CA ALA A 94 12.78 -11.85 -3.24
C ALA A 94 11.31 -11.36 -3.26
N LEU A 95 10.36 -12.25 -3.55
CA LEU A 95 8.93 -11.90 -3.47
C LEU A 95 8.52 -11.59 -2.03
N ILE A 96 9.01 -12.34 -1.04
CA ILE A 96 8.75 -12.04 0.38
C ILE A 96 9.37 -10.70 0.76
N ASP A 97 10.67 -10.50 0.49
CA ASP A 97 11.38 -9.25 0.81
C ASP A 97 10.68 -8.04 0.17
N GLN A 98 10.20 -8.16 -1.07
CA GLN A 98 9.41 -7.13 -1.75
C GLN A 98 8.14 -6.76 -0.96
N ARG A 99 7.46 -7.74 -0.35
CA ARG A 99 6.28 -7.48 0.49
C ARG A 99 6.66 -6.89 1.86
N LEU A 100 7.80 -7.27 2.43
CA LEU A 100 8.31 -6.65 3.67
C LEU A 100 8.63 -5.17 3.46
N HIS A 101 9.33 -4.83 2.37
CA HIS A 101 9.61 -3.44 2.01
C HIS A 101 8.35 -2.66 1.60
N PHE A 102 7.39 -3.31 0.95
CA PHE A 102 6.05 -2.73 0.72
C PHE A 102 5.34 -2.40 2.04
N ASP A 103 5.41 -3.26 3.05
CA ASP A 103 4.83 -2.98 4.36
C ASP A 103 5.53 -1.81 5.05
N SER A 104 6.86 -1.84 5.18
CA SER A 104 7.63 -0.77 5.84
C SER A 104 7.58 0.57 5.10
N GLY A 105 7.46 0.55 3.76
CA GLY A 105 7.51 1.73 2.90
C GLY A 105 6.15 2.31 2.51
N ILE A 106 5.08 1.50 2.50
CA ILE A 106 3.75 1.92 2.03
C ILE A 106 2.67 1.68 3.08
N LEU A 107 2.47 0.43 3.53
CA LEU A 107 1.35 0.09 4.43
C LEU A 107 1.49 0.77 5.79
N PHE A 108 2.63 0.57 6.46
CA PHE A 108 2.87 1.10 7.79
C PHE A 108 2.97 2.64 7.79
N PRO A 109 3.63 3.31 6.82
CA PRO A 109 3.58 4.77 6.73
C PRO A 109 2.18 5.34 6.50
N ALA A 110 1.32 4.67 5.70
CA ALA A 110 -0.08 5.08 5.55
C ALA A 110 -0.85 4.99 6.87
N LEU A 111 -0.65 3.89 7.60
CA LEU A 111 -1.21 3.67 8.95
C LEU A 111 -0.72 4.72 9.93
N ARG A 112 0.61 4.87 10.07
CA ARG A 112 1.24 5.80 11.00
C ARG A 112 0.82 7.25 10.72
N GLY A 113 0.69 7.63 9.46
CA GLY A 113 0.23 8.95 9.06
C GLY A 113 -1.15 9.31 9.61
N VAL A 114 -2.01 8.32 9.91
CA VAL A 114 -3.31 8.51 10.58
C VAL A 114 -3.18 8.36 12.09
N ALA A 115 -2.56 7.27 12.54
CA ALA A 115 -2.44 6.95 13.96
C ALA A 115 -1.69 8.04 14.73
N GLU A 116 -0.61 8.59 14.18
CA GLU A 116 0.17 9.64 14.84
C GLU A 116 -0.68 10.89 15.10
N LEU A 117 -1.41 11.35 14.08
CA LEU A 117 -2.24 12.56 14.16
C LEU A 117 -3.38 12.39 15.16
N ILE A 118 -4.08 11.26 15.12
CA ILE A 118 -5.26 11.03 15.95
C ILE A 118 -4.87 10.62 17.38
N ILE A 119 -3.95 9.66 17.53
CA ILE A 119 -3.62 9.08 18.83
C ILE A 119 -2.75 10.03 19.65
N PHE A 120 -1.75 10.65 19.02
CA PHE A 120 -0.71 11.41 19.71
C PHE A 120 -0.87 12.92 19.56
N ARG A 121 -1.38 13.41 18.41
CA ARG A 121 -1.59 14.87 18.20
C ARG A 121 -3.02 15.35 18.45
N GLY A 122 -3.93 14.44 18.78
CA GLY A 122 -5.29 14.78 19.22
C GLY A 122 -6.27 15.16 18.10
N GLU A 123 -5.90 14.96 16.83
CA GLU A 123 -6.84 15.10 15.72
C GLU A 123 -8.00 14.13 15.85
N LYS A 124 -9.17 14.54 15.35
CA LYS A 124 -10.42 13.78 15.54
C LYS A 124 -10.93 13.11 14.28
N GLU A 125 -10.34 13.44 13.14
CA GLU A 125 -10.76 13.00 11.82
C GLU A 125 -9.56 12.60 10.97
N ILE A 126 -9.77 11.66 10.07
CA ILE A 126 -8.76 11.25 9.09
C ILE A 126 -8.70 12.31 8.00
N ARG A 127 -7.51 12.88 7.77
CA ARG A 127 -7.35 13.87 6.71
C ARG A 127 -7.54 13.25 5.32
N PRO A 128 -8.09 13.99 4.33
CA PRO A 128 -8.33 13.45 2.99
C PRO A 128 -7.09 12.87 2.30
N GLU A 129 -5.92 13.49 2.49
CA GLU A 129 -4.66 13.00 1.94
C GLU A 129 -4.21 11.68 2.56
N ASN A 130 -4.49 11.45 3.84
CA ASN A 130 -4.20 10.19 4.50
C ASN A 130 -5.19 9.10 4.05
N LEU A 131 -6.47 9.45 3.89
CA LEU A 131 -7.47 8.53 3.34
C LEU A 131 -7.08 8.09 1.91
N ALA A 132 -6.60 9.00 1.08
CA ALA A 132 -6.13 8.69 -0.27
C ALA A 132 -4.93 7.72 -0.25
N LYS A 133 -3.98 7.89 0.68
CA LYS A 133 -2.86 6.97 0.85
C LYS A 133 -3.31 5.56 1.26
N ILE A 134 -4.29 5.45 2.16
CA ILE A 134 -4.85 4.16 2.57
C ILE A 134 -5.55 3.48 1.39
N LYS A 135 -6.37 4.21 0.62
CA LYS A 135 -7.01 3.67 -0.59
C LYS A 135 -5.98 3.20 -1.61
N SER A 136 -4.92 3.98 -1.85
CA SER A 136 -3.83 3.57 -2.73
C SER A 136 -3.11 2.31 -2.24
N ALA A 137 -2.92 2.16 -0.92
CA ALA A 137 -2.35 0.94 -0.33
C ALA A 137 -3.26 -0.28 -0.56
N TYR A 138 -4.57 -0.13 -0.43
CA TYR A 138 -5.54 -1.19 -0.76
C TYR A 138 -5.53 -1.52 -2.26
N ASP A 139 -5.52 -0.51 -3.14
CA ASP A 139 -5.45 -0.69 -4.60
C ASP A 139 -4.21 -1.48 -5.00
N PHE A 140 -3.04 -1.18 -4.42
CA PHE A 140 -1.83 -1.94 -4.69
C PHE A 140 -1.91 -3.36 -4.14
N THR A 141 -2.41 -3.54 -2.93
CA THR A 141 -2.53 -4.88 -2.32
C THR A 141 -3.46 -5.78 -3.14
N GLU A 142 -4.60 -5.26 -3.60
CA GLU A 142 -5.54 -5.96 -4.48
C GLU A 142 -4.89 -6.39 -5.81
N LYS A 143 -4.02 -5.55 -6.37
CA LYS A 143 -3.31 -5.84 -7.63
C LYS A 143 -2.22 -6.88 -7.48
N ILE A 144 -1.43 -6.83 -6.40
CA ILE A 144 -0.31 -7.77 -6.18
C ILE A 144 -0.77 -9.13 -5.66
N LEU A 145 -1.97 -9.22 -5.06
CA LEU A 145 -2.61 -10.49 -4.73
C LEU A 145 -2.97 -11.25 -6.01
N SER A 146 -2.08 -12.15 -6.41
CA SER A 146 -2.27 -13.07 -7.54
C SER A 146 -2.59 -14.50 -7.11
N SER A 147 -2.38 -14.82 -5.83
CA SER A 147 -2.45 -16.17 -5.25
C SER A 147 -3.19 -16.13 -3.90
N ASP A 148 -3.19 -17.24 -3.18
CA ASP A 148 -3.85 -17.33 -1.87
C ASP A 148 -3.15 -16.49 -0.78
N TRP A 149 -1.85 -16.31 -0.89
CA TRP A 149 -1.02 -15.53 0.03
C TRP A 149 -0.30 -14.40 -0.70
N ILE A 150 0.14 -13.39 0.04
CA ILE A 150 0.56 -12.10 -0.54
C ILE A 150 1.89 -12.19 -1.31
N ALA A 151 2.70 -13.22 -1.04
CA ALA A 151 3.98 -13.49 -1.71
C ALA A 151 3.98 -14.79 -2.52
N GLY A 152 2.83 -15.44 -2.74
CA GLY A 152 2.72 -16.66 -3.54
C GLY A 152 1.66 -17.63 -3.04
N ASP A 153 1.85 -18.92 -3.31
CA ASP A 153 0.89 -19.98 -2.96
C ASP A 153 1.00 -20.47 -1.50
N GLU A 154 2.08 -20.12 -0.80
CA GLU A 154 2.40 -20.59 0.56
C GLU A 154 2.36 -19.41 1.55
N PHE A 155 1.84 -19.67 2.75
CA PHE A 155 1.84 -18.69 3.85
C PHE A 155 3.28 -18.39 4.28
N SER A 156 3.61 -17.11 4.42
CA SER A 156 4.99 -16.68 4.67
C SER A 156 5.09 -15.51 5.65
N LEU A 157 6.32 -15.09 5.94
CA LEU A 157 6.62 -13.89 6.72
C LEU A 157 5.98 -12.63 6.11
N ALA A 158 5.84 -12.57 4.77
CA ALA A 158 5.16 -11.47 4.11
C ALA A 158 3.71 -11.31 4.61
N ASP A 159 2.98 -12.41 4.74
CA ASP A 159 1.61 -12.41 5.21
C ASP A 159 1.53 -11.95 6.67
N ILE A 160 2.45 -12.43 7.52
CA ILE A 160 2.52 -12.03 8.94
C ILE A 160 2.72 -10.51 9.07
N CYS A 161 3.70 -9.94 8.37
CA CYS A 161 3.97 -8.51 8.47
C CYS A 161 2.82 -7.68 7.89
N CYS A 162 2.41 -7.96 6.64
CA CYS A 162 1.37 -7.18 5.97
C CYS A 162 0.00 -7.27 6.66
N VAL A 163 -0.38 -8.43 7.23
CA VAL A 163 -1.71 -8.58 7.86
C VAL A 163 -1.83 -7.71 9.11
N THR A 164 -0.76 -7.53 9.88
CA THR A 164 -0.83 -6.69 11.10
C THR A 164 -1.11 -5.23 10.76
N SER A 165 -0.49 -4.70 9.70
CA SER A 165 -0.76 -3.37 9.16
C SER A 165 -2.14 -3.27 8.51
N ILE A 166 -2.51 -4.19 7.62
CA ILE A 166 -3.79 -4.14 6.89
C ILE A 166 -4.99 -4.33 7.82
N SER A 167 -4.92 -5.28 8.77
CA SER A 167 -6.00 -5.46 9.76
C SER A 167 -6.20 -4.20 10.60
N THR A 168 -5.14 -3.43 10.87
CA THR A 168 -5.22 -2.16 11.61
C THR A 168 -5.75 -1.02 10.75
N LEU A 169 -5.31 -0.95 9.49
CA LEU A 169 -5.88 -0.02 8.50
C LEU A 169 -7.39 -0.26 8.34
N ASN A 170 -7.84 -1.52 8.34
CA ASN A 170 -9.25 -1.89 8.25
C ASN A 170 -10.08 -1.37 9.46
N GLU A 171 -9.47 -1.23 10.64
CA GLU A 171 -10.12 -0.59 11.80
C GLU A 171 -10.29 0.92 11.65
N MET A 172 -9.40 1.57 10.89
CA MET A 172 -9.47 3.00 10.62
C MET A 172 -10.37 3.33 9.42
N VAL A 173 -10.21 2.56 8.35
CA VAL A 173 -10.91 2.70 7.07
C VAL A 173 -11.28 1.28 6.60
N PRO A 174 -12.53 0.85 6.86
CA PRO A 174 -13.03 -0.44 6.44
C PRO A 174 -12.78 -0.75 4.96
N ILE A 175 -12.34 -1.98 4.69
CA ILE A 175 -12.15 -2.52 3.35
C ILE A 175 -13.53 -2.78 2.73
N ASP A 176 -13.79 -2.17 1.58
CA ASP A 176 -14.96 -2.48 0.78
C ASP A 176 -14.68 -3.73 -0.07
N GLY A 177 -15.23 -4.88 0.34
CA GLY A 177 -15.05 -6.15 -0.37
C GLY A 177 -15.64 -6.18 -1.79
N SER A 178 -16.47 -5.20 -2.18
CA SER A 178 -16.93 -5.06 -3.57
C SER A 178 -15.86 -4.42 -4.46
N LEU A 179 -14.98 -3.59 -3.89
CA LEU A 179 -13.86 -2.96 -4.58
C LEU A 179 -12.58 -3.79 -4.46
N TYR A 180 -12.39 -4.45 -3.32
CA TYR A 180 -11.17 -5.18 -2.95
C TYR A 180 -11.46 -6.64 -2.59
N PRO A 181 -12.05 -7.44 -3.50
CA PRO A 181 -12.48 -8.79 -3.19
C PRO A 181 -11.32 -9.73 -2.82
N LYS A 182 -10.15 -9.60 -3.47
CA LYS A 182 -9.00 -10.46 -3.16
C LYS A 182 -8.40 -10.10 -1.81
N LEU A 183 -8.23 -8.80 -1.54
CA LEU A 183 -7.75 -8.29 -0.26
C LEU A 183 -8.66 -8.71 0.90
N ALA A 184 -9.97 -8.56 0.73
CA ALA A 184 -10.95 -8.99 1.72
C ALA A 184 -10.85 -10.50 1.98
N SER A 185 -10.80 -11.32 0.92
CA SER A 185 -10.64 -12.77 1.04
C SER A 185 -9.32 -13.18 1.71
N TRP A 186 -8.22 -12.51 1.40
CA TRP A 186 -6.92 -12.77 2.03
C TRP A 186 -6.92 -12.38 3.52
N LEU A 187 -7.54 -11.25 3.87
CA LEU A 187 -7.66 -10.83 5.27
C LEU A 187 -8.54 -11.81 6.07
N ASP A 188 -9.67 -12.25 5.50
CA ASP A 188 -10.56 -13.23 6.13
C ASP A 188 -9.85 -14.56 6.37
N ARG A 189 -9.10 -15.06 5.39
CA ARG A 189 -8.26 -16.27 5.54
C ARG A 189 -7.23 -16.09 6.65
N SER A 190 -6.51 -14.97 6.64
CA SER A 190 -5.49 -14.67 7.65
C SER A 190 -6.08 -14.62 9.06
N ALA A 191 -7.28 -14.03 9.20
CA ALA A 191 -7.98 -13.94 10.47
C ALA A 191 -8.41 -15.30 11.05
N GLN A 192 -8.50 -16.35 10.23
CA GLN A 192 -8.82 -17.70 10.71
C GLN A 192 -7.61 -18.46 11.27
N LEU A 193 -6.39 -18.01 11.01
CA LEU A 193 -5.18 -18.69 11.45
C LEU A 193 -5.09 -18.70 12.99
N PRO A 194 -4.72 -19.84 13.62
CA PRO A 194 -4.54 -19.89 15.08
C PRO A 194 -3.52 -18.86 15.60
N ILE A 195 -2.43 -18.66 14.85
CA ILE A 195 -1.40 -17.66 15.19
C ILE A 195 -1.95 -16.23 15.16
N TYR A 196 -2.88 -15.92 14.24
CA TYR A 196 -3.50 -14.60 14.16
C TYR A 196 -4.40 -14.36 15.38
N LYS A 197 -5.28 -15.32 15.68
CA LYS A 197 -6.22 -15.22 16.81
C LYS A 197 -5.48 -15.07 18.15
N LYS A 198 -4.35 -15.74 18.29
CA LYS A 198 -3.56 -15.70 19.52
C LYS A 198 -2.67 -14.45 19.63
N ALA A 199 -1.99 -14.06 18.55
CA ALA A 199 -0.91 -13.06 18.63
C ALA A 199 -1.27 -11.69 18.01
N ASN A 200 -2.23 -11.61 17.09
CA ASN A 200 -2.62 -10.35 16.44
C ASN A 200 -3.96 -9.80 16.94
N GLU A 201 -4.99 -10.64 17.02
CA GLU A 201 -6.36 -10.21 17.33
C GLU A 201 -6.50 -9.46 18.68
N PRO A 202 -5.88 -9.89 19.80
CA PRO A 202 -6.02 -9.19 21.06
C PRO A 202 -5.48 -7.75 21.01
N GLY A 203 -4.30 -7.57 20.43
CA GLY A 203 -3.69 -6.24 20.28
C GLY A 203 -4.41 -5.37 19.24
N LEU A 204 -4.96 -5.98 18.18
CA LEU A 204 -5.80 -5.28 17.20
C LEU A 204 -7.07 -4.71 17.87
N LEU A 205 -7.71 -5.47 18.76
CA LEU A 205 -8.86 -5.00 19.54
C LEU A 205 -8.48 -3.85 20.49
N GLN A 206 -7.30 -3.92 21.13
CA GLN A 206 -6.81 -2.80 21.93
C GLN A 206 -6.60 -1.55 21.08
N PHE A 207 -5.99 -1.68 19.89
CA PHE A 207 -5.83 -0.58 18.95
C PHE A 207 -7.17 0.03 18.56
N ARG A 208 -8.15 -0.81 18.17
CA ARG A 208 -9.51 -0.41 17.81
C ARG A 208 -10.14 0.46 18.90
N GLU A 209 -10.04 0.05 20.16
CA GLU A 209 -10.63 0.81 21.27
C GLU A 209 -9.90 2.14 21.52
N ILE A 210 -8.57 2.17 21.46
CA ILE A 210 -7.78 3.41 21.55
C ILE A 210 -8.20 4.39 20.43
N PHE A 211 -8.29 3.90 19.20
CA PHE A 211 -8.63 4.71 18.03
C PHE A 211 -10.06 5.24 18.09
N LYS A 212 -11.04 4.39 18.44
CA LYS A 212 -12.45 4.78 18.63
C LYS A 212 -12.63 5.85 19.70
N ASN A 213 -11.91 5.73 20.81
CA ASN A 213 -11.97 6.71 21.90
C ASN A 213 -11.40 8.07 21.53
N LYS A 214 -10.55 8.14 20.49
CA LYS A 214 -9.93 9.39 20.05
C LYS A 214 -10.58 10.01 18.81
N THR A 215 -11.48 9.31 18.12
CA THR A 215 -12.18 9.77 16.91
C THR A 215 -13.65 10.16 17.14
N THR A 216 -14.19 11.05 16.30
CA THR A 216 -15.63 11.42 16.33
C THR A 216 -16.53 10.27 15.82
N PRO A 217 -17.83 10.25 16.17
CA PRO A 217 -18.80 9.35 15.52
C PRO A 217 -18.95 9.56 14.01
N ALA A 218 -18.82 10.81 13.53
CA ALA A 218 -18.96 11.17 12.12
C ALA A 218 -17.79 10.66 11.26
N SER A 219 -16.57 10.68 11.78
CA SER A 219 -15.39 10.10 11.10
C SER A 219 -15.42 8.58 10.96
N ARG A 220 -16.32 7.89 11.69
CA ARG A 220 -16.58 6.44 11.53
C ARG A 220 -17.54 6.13 10.38
N GLN A 221 -18.35 7.11 9.95
CA GLN A 221 -19.38 6.94 8.91
C GLN A 221 -18.91 7.39 7.51
N SER A 222 -17.87 8.21 7.40
CA SER A 222 -17.32 8.65 6.10
C SER A 222 -16.63 7.53 5.30
N ALA A 223 -16.47 6.33 5.87
CA ALA A 223 -16.08 5.10 5.16
C ALA A 223 -17.28 4.25 4.67
N MET A 224 -18.51 4.66 4.96
CA MET A 224 -19.73 4.02 4.49
C MET A 224 -20.42 4.98 3.50
N GLN A 225 -19.78 5.26 2.36
CA GLN A 225 -20.38 6.16 1.38
C GLN A 225 -21.40 5.44 0.49
N ILE A 226 -22.65 5.91 0.61
CA ILE A 226 -23.61 6.15 -0.46
C ILE A 226 -23.40 5.25 -1.70
N SER A 227 -24.07 4.10 -1.71
CA SER A 227 -24.25 3.31 -2.92
C SER A 227 -25.13 4.08 -3.90
N VAL A 228 -24.53 4.68 -4.93
CA VAL A 228 -25.27 5.17 -6.10
C VAL A 228 -25.64 3.94 -6.92
N PHE A 229 -26.89 3.47 -6.77
CA PHE A 229 -27.41 2.41 -7.63
C PHE A 229 -27.62 2.95 -9.04
N TYR A 230 -26.83 2.47 -10.00
CA TYR A 230 -27.17 2.60 -11.41
C TYR A 230 -28.22 1.53 -11.75
N LEU A 231 -29.47 1.95 -11.95
CA LEU A 231 -30.46 1.11 -12.61
C LEU A 231 -30.15 1.13 -14.11
N THR A 232 -29.55 0.06 -14.62
CA THR A 232 -29.55 -0.20 -16.07
C THR A 232 -30.98 -0.56 -16.50
N PRO A 233 -31.53 0.08 -17.56
CA PRO A 233 -32.84 -0.31 -18.05
C PRO A 233 -32.76 -1.72 -18.64
N GLY A 234 -33.57 -2.63 -18.08
CA GLY A 234 -33.95 -3.86 -18.77
C GLY A 234 -34.59 -3.50 -20.12
N HIS A 235 -34.28 -4.29 -21.14
CA HIS A 235 -34.74 -4.10 -22.51
C HIS A 235 -36.25 -3.78 -22.55
N GLN A 236 -36.59 -2.65 -23.21
CA GLN A 236 -37.93 -2.05 -23.44
C GLN A 236 -38.33 -0.79 -22.65
N ALA A 237 -37.41 0.14 -22.38
CA ALA A 237 -37.80 1.51 -22.04
C ALA A 237 -36.91 2.57 -22.73
N LYS A 238 -37.50 3.39 -23.62
CA LYS A 238 -36.88 4.61 -24.16
C LYS A 238 -37.24 5.80 -23.27
N TRP A 239 -36.36 6.18 -22.34
CA TRP A 239 -36.41 7.47 -21.64
C TRP A 239 -34.98 8.01 -21.45
N PRO A 240 -34.75 9.34 -21.52
CA PRO A 240 -33.41 9.92 -21.37
C PRO A 240 -32.94 9.91 -19.90
N LEU A 241 -31.62 9.84 -19.70
CA LEU A 241 -30.94 9.76 -18.39
C LEU A 241 -31.48 10.77 -17.35
N ALA A 242 -31.87 10.27 -16.18
CA ALA A 242 -32.07 11.08 -14.98
C ALA A 242 -30.82 11.00 -14.09
N VAL A 243 -30.33 12.14 -13.60
CA VAL A 243 -29.26 12.20 -12.58
C VAL A 243 -29.92 12.20 -11.21
N LEU A 244 -29.60 11.20 -10.38
CA LEU A 244 -30.11 11.06 -9.02
C LEU A 244 -29.17 11.80 -8.06
N CYS A 245 -29.65 12.85 -7.38
CA CYS A 245 -28.92 13.49 -6.28
C CYS A 245 -29.69 13.22 -4.98
N CYS A 246 -29.15 12.38 -4.09
CA CYS A 246 -29.71 12.15 -2.76
C CYS A 246 -28.94 12.99 -1.73
N THR A 247 -29.64 13.80 -0.94
CA THR A 247 -29.12 14.38 0.30
C THR A 247 -29.73 13.66 1.48
N VAL A 248 -28.88 13.10 2.36
CA VAL A 248 -29.30 12.45 3.60
C VAL A 248 -29.11 13.42 4.75
N SER A 249 -30.19 13.71 5.47
CA SER A 249 -30.16 14.44 6.75
C SER A 249 -30.74 13.51 7.82
N VAL A 250 -29.97 13.27 8.89
CA VAL A 250 -30.36 12.37 9.98
C VAL A 250 -30.84 13.20 11.16
N CYS A 251 -32.10 13.02 11.57
CA CYS A 251 -32.67 13.57 12.80
C CYS A 251 -32.74 12.45 13.87
N PRO A 252 -32.38 12.70 15.16
CA PRO A 252 -32.17 11.62 16.15
C PRO A 252 -33.43 10.86 16.58
N GLN A 253 -34.61 11.20 16.09
CA GLN A 253 -35.87 10.58 16.54
C GLN A 253 -36.74 9.99 15.42
N CYS A 254 -36.40 10.19 14.14
CA CYS A 254 -37.13 9.63 12.99
C CYS A 254 -36.18 9.41 11.80
N VAL A 255 -36.11 8.19 11.26
CA VAL A 255 -35.46 7.95 9.96
C VAL A 255 -36.40 8.44 8.85
N CYS A 256 -36.21 9.68 8.41
CA CYS A 256 -36.95 10.26 7.29
C CYS A 256 -36.05 10.37 6.05
N PHE A 257 -36.28 9.52 5.05
CA PHE A 257 -35.63 9.65 3.74
C PHE A 257 -36.34 10.73 2.90
N HIS A 258 -35.59 11.72 2.42
CA HIS A 258 -36.07 12.67 1.42
C HIS A 258 -35.46 12.31 0.07
N LEU A 259 -36.29 11.97 -0.91
CA LEU A 259 -35.85 11.73 -2.28
C LEU A 259 -36.22 12.95 -3.13
N ALA A 260 -35.21 13.61 -3.71
CA ALA A 260 -35.43 14.65 -4.73
C ALA A 260 -35.03 14.09 -6.10
N VAL A 261 -35.98 14.04 -7.04
CA VAL A 261 -35.73 13.58 -8.41
C VAL A 261 -35.77 14.80 -9.34
N LEU A 262 -34.66 15.10 -10.00
CA LEU A 262 -34.57 16.13 -11.04
C LEU A 262 -34.82 15.46 -12.40
N LEU A 263 -35.98 15.73 -13.01
CA LEU A 263 -36.27 15.29 -14.37
C LEU A 263 -35.84 16.40 -15.36
N ARG A 264 -34.99 16.03 -16.33
CA ARG A 264 -34.67 16.89 -17.48
C ARG A 264 -35.69 16.58 -18.58
N VAL A 265 -36.61 17.50 -18.86
CA VAL A 265 -37.55 17.36 -19.99
C VAL A 265 -36.78 17.72 -21.26
N GLY A 266 -36.53 16.73 -22.13
CA GLY A 266 -35.87 16.90 -23.42
C GLY A 266 -36.84 16.71 -24.60
N ASP A 267 -36.72 17.64 -25.55
CA ASP A 267 -37.08 17.62 -26.98
C ASP A 267 -38.56 17.50 -27.39
N ILE A 268 -39.18 18.67 -27.62
CA ILE A 268 -40.38 18.83 -28.46
C ILE A 268 -39.91 19.08 -29.91
N PRO A 269 -40.48 18.42 -30.94
CA PRO A 269 -40.09 18.65 -32.34
C PRO A 269 -40.35 20.09 -32.79
N ASN A 270 -39.44 20.65 -33.59
CA ASN A 270 -39.54 21.98 -34.21
C ASN A 270 -40.76 22.09 -35.14
N SER A 271 -41.90 22.48 -34.59
CA SER A 271 -42.93 23.25 -35.28
C SER A 271 -43.89 23.80 -34.24
N VAL A 272 -44.10 25.11 -34.26
CA VAL A 272 -44.97 25.97 -33.42
C VAL A 272 -44.14 26.99 -32.63
N THR A 273 -44.48 28.24 -32.91
CA THR A 273 -43.89 29.51 -32.53
C THR A 273 -43.74 29.73 -31.03
N GLN A 274 -42.64 30.39 -30.65
CA GLN A 274 -42.28 30.83 -29.30
C GLN A 274 -43.36 31.74 -28.69
N ASP A 275 -43.71 31.47 -27.43
CA ASP A 275 -44.40 32.39 -26.53
C ASP A 275 -43.51 32.61 -25.28
N PRO A 276 -43.03 33.83 -24.99
CA PRO A 276 -42.12 34.08 -23.88
C PRO A 276 -42.89 34.20 -22.56
N GLY A 277 -43.20 33.07 -21.92
CA GLY A 277 -43.95 33.10 -20.65
C GLY A 277 -44.08 31.82 -19.83
N THR A 278 -43.32 30.75 -20.11
CA THR A 278 -43.48 29.47 -19.37
C THR A 278 -42.38 29.25 -18.32
N GLU A 279 -42.69 29.49 -17.04
CA GLU A 279 -41.86 29.07 -15.91
C GLU A 279 -41.65 27.55 -15.89
N ARG A 280 -40.38 27.11 -15.76
CA ARG A 280 -40.03 25.71 -15.54
C ARG A 280 -40.51 25.28 -14.14
N ARG A 281 -41.58 24.49 -14.06
CA ARG A 281 -42.11 23.99 -12.78
C ARG A 281 -41.24 22.84 -12.24
N LEU A 282 -40.71 23.04 -11.03
CA LEU A 282 -40.07 21.99 -10.23
C LEU A 282 -41.15 21.09 -9.61
N CYS A 283 -41.20 19.80 -9.97
CA CYS A 283 -42.06 18.83 -9.27
C CYS A 283 -41.30 18.24 -8.08
N ILE A 284 -41.73 18.57 -6.86
CA ILE A 284 -41.24 17.92 -5.63
C ILE A 284 -42.18 16.75 -5.31
N VAL A 285 -41.71 15.51 -5.49
CA VAL A 285 -42.43 14.30 -5.09
C VAL A 285 -42.01 13.92 -3.67
N ARG A 286 -42.94 13.90 -2.70
CA ARG A 286 -42.69 13.38 -1.35
C ARG A 286 -43.08 11.91 -1.27
N ILE A 287 -42.11 11.04 -1.02
CA ILE A 287 -42.33 9.61 -0.75
C ILE A 287 -42.12 9.37 0.75
N ARG A 288 -43.09 8.77 1.43
CA ARG A 288 -42.98 8.34 2.84
C ARG A 288 -42.71 6.84 2.87
N PHE A 289 -41.66 6.43 3.57
CA PHE A 289 -41.42 5.03 3.91
C PHE A 289 -41.87 4.78 5.35
N MET A 290 -42.70 3.74 5.57
CA MET A 290 -42.92 3.16 6.90
C MET A 290 -42.22 1.82 6.95
N ILE A 291 -41.30 1.65 7.89
CA ILE A 291 -40.66 0.36 8.18
C ILE A 291 -41.34 -0.19 9.43
N SER A 292 -42.08 -1.29 9.30
CA SER A 292 -42.47 -2.12 10.44
C SER A 292 -41.58 -3.38 10.43
N THR A 293 -41.02 -3.72 11.59
CA THR A 293 -40.26 -4.95 11.78
C THR A 293 -41.20 -6.09 12.21
N PRO A 294 -41.18 -7.25 11.53
CA PRO A 294 -41.66 -8.49 12.12
C PRO A 294 -40.48 -9.31 12.64
N ALA A 295 -40.64 -9.84 13.84
CA ALA A 295 -39.77 -10.87 14.38
C ALA A 295 -40.00 -12.20 13.64
N SER A 296 -38.90 -12.93 13.40
CA SER A 296 -38.77 -14.32 12.94
C SER A 296 -38.64 -14.59 11.42
N ARG A 297 -37.60 -15.41 11.16
CA ARG A 297 -37.07 -16.15 9.99
C ARG A 297 -37.73 -16.00 8.61
N GLN A 298 -36.83 -15.79 7.63
CA GLN A 298 -36.93 -15.99 6.17
C GLN A 298 -38.19 -15.44 5.48
N SER A 299 -38.06 -14.31 4.76
CA SER A 299 -38.79 -14.03 3.51
C SER A 299 -38.35 -12.72 2.86
N ALA A 300 -38.49 -12.66 1.53
CA ALA A 300 -38.18 -11.55 0.64
C ALA A 300 -38.82 -10.21 1.05
N MET A 301 -38.11 -9.11 0.76
CA MET A 301 -38.58 -7.74 0.95
C MET A 301 -39.66 -7.42 -0.08
N GLN A 302 -40.91 -7.32 0.36
CA GLN A 302 -42.04 -6.90 -0.48
C GLN A 302 -42.21 -5.38 -0.39
N ILE A 303 -41.82 -4.65 -1.45
CA ILE A 303 -42.01 -3.20 -1.54
C ILE A 303 -43.38 -2.93 -2.17
N SER A 304 -44.31 -2.39 -1.39
CA SER A 304 -45.60 -1.92 -1.89
C SER A 304 -45.53 -0.40 -2.12
N VAL A 305 -45.66 0.04 -3.37
CA VAL A 305 -45.70 1.46 -3.74
C VAL A 305 -47.16 1.94 -3.74
N PHE A 306 -47.53 2.79 -2.79
CA PHE A 306 -48.83 3.47 -2.82
C PHE A 306 -48.71 4.80 -3.55
N TYR A 307 -49.44 4.91 -4.66
CA TYR A 307 -49.60 6.17 -5.38
C TYR A 307 -50.83 6.91 -4.85
N ARG A 308 -50.67 8.15 -4.39
CA ARG A 308 -51.79 9.05 -4.08
C ARG A 308 -51.72 10.27 -5.00
N GLN A 309 -52.53 10.25 -6.05
CA GLN A 309 -52.68 11.39 -6.94
C GLN A 309 -53.53 12.45 -6.25
N ASN A 310 -52.91 13.51 -5.73
CA ASN A 310 -53.65 14.72 -5.37
C ASN A 310 -53.75 15.61 -6.61
N VAL A 311 -54.77 15.35 -7.43
CA VAL A 311 -55.21 16.30 -8.46
C VAL A 311 -56.35 17.12 -7.87
N GLN A 312 -56.08 18.37 -7.52
CA GLN A 312 -57.13 19.36 -7.33
C GLN A 312 -57.55 19.88 -8.70
N THR A 313 -58.65 19.34 -9.24
CA THR A 313 -59.47 20.03 -10.24
C THR A 313 -60.95 19.76 -9.96
N LYS A 314 -61.75 20.83 -9.98
CA LYS A 314 -63.21 20.79 -9.86
C LYS A 314 -63.81 20.14 -11.12
N SER A 315 -64.71 19.17 -10.92
CA SER A 315 -65.98 18.93 -11.64
C SER A 315 -66.28 17.45 -12.04
N ASN A 316 -67.37 16.95 -11.46
CA ASN A 316 -68.40 16.01 -11.94
C ASN A 316 -68.09 14.71 -12.74
N ALA A 317 -68.49 13.59 -12.10
CA ALA A 317 -69.39 12.53 -12.58
C ALA A 317 -68.85 11.23 -13.26
N ARG A 318 -68.88 10.15 -12.45
CA ARG A 318 -69.55 8.83 -12.61
C ARG A 318 -69.27 7.85 -13.79
N ARG A 319 -69.28 6.54 -13.40
CA ARG A 319 -69.54 5.24 -14.09
C ARG A 319 -68.31 4.46 -14.58
N LEU A 320 -67.97 3.31 -13.96
CA LEU A 320 -68.50 1.94 -14.13
C LEU A 320 -68.05 1.27 -15.45
N CYS A 321 -67.21 0.23 -15.38
CA CYS A 321 -67.61 -1.17 -15.64
C CYS A 321 -66.41 -2.12 -15.86
N ASN A 322 -66.57 -3.31 -15.30
CA ASN A 322 -65.78 -4.53 -15.48
C ASN A 322 -65.78 -5.04 -16.94
N THR A 323 -64.70 -5.69 -17.39
CA THR A 323 -64.74 -7.03 -18.01
C THR A 323 -63.33 -7.63 -18.22
N PRO A 324 -63.17 -8.97 -18.24
CA PRO A 324 -61.90 -9.68 -18.10
C PRO A 324 -61.35 -10.17 -19.45
N TYR A 325 -60.02 -10.22 -19.62
CA TYR A 325 -59.42 -10.97 -20.74
C TYR A 325 -58.22 -11.84 -20.32
N ARG A 326 -58.53 -13.14 -20.39
CA ARG A 326 -57.75 -14.37 -20.63
C ARG A 326 -56.24 -14.25 -20.81
N LEU A 327 -55.54 -15.01 -19.96
CA LEU A 327 -54.20 -15.54 -20.18
C LEU A 327 -54.14 -16.41 -21.46
N ARG A 328 -53.11 -16.19 -22.29
CA ARG A 328 -52.53 -17.21 -23.17
C ARG A 328 -51.04 -17.32 -22.87
N PRO A 329 -50.47 -18.53 -22.70
CA PRO A 329 -49.03 -18.70 -22.62
C PRO A 329 -48.46 -18.68 -24.04
N LEU A 330 -47.39 -17.90 -24.24
CA LEU A 330 -46.50 -18.08 -25.37
C LEU A 330 -45.24 -18.76 -24.84
N TYR A 331 -45.12 -20.06 -25.14
CA TYR A 331 -43.87 -20.78 -25.06
C TYR A 331 -42.95 -20.26 -26.18
N ALA A 332 -41.74 -19.85 -25.80
CA ALA A 332 -40.63 -19.72 -26.74
C ALA A 332 -39.43 -20.45 -26.12
N ASP A 333 -39.18 -21.65 -26.64
CA ASP A 333 -37.92 -22.38 -26.51
C ASP A 333 -36.80 -21.56 -27.16
N ILE A 334 -35.74 -21.26 -26.41
CA ILE A 334 -34.46 -20.85 -26.98
C ILE A 334 -33.37 -21.71 -26.35
N SER A 335 -32.98 -22.73 -27.10
CA SER A 335 -31.73 -23.49 -26.94
C SER A 335 -30.57 -22.59 -27.32
N ILE A 336 -29.69 -22.25 -26.38
CA ILE A 336 -28.38 -21.65 -26.69
C ILE A 336 -27.35 -22.78 -26.79
N ARG A 337 -27.02 -23.14 -28.04
CA ARG A 337 -25.84 -23.95 -28.37
C ARG A 337 -24.59 -23.09 -28.25
N ASN A 338 -23.60 -23.63 -27.53
CA ASN A 338 -22.23 -23.13 -27.49
C ASN A 338 -21.65 -22.98 -28.91
N GLN A 339 -21.20 -21.78 -29.25
CA GLN A 339 -20.22 -21.55 -30.32
C GLN A 339 -19.25 -20.44 -29.88
N PHE A 340 -18.18 -20.85 -29.19
CA PHE A 340 -16.91 -20.13 -29.25
C PHE A 340 -15.98 -20.96 -30.13
N ALA A 341 -15.93 -20.61 -31.41
CA ALA A 341 -14.90 -21.10 -32.31
C ALA A 341 -13.64 -20.27 -32.08
N PHE A 342 -12.62 -20.89 -31.48
CA PHE A 342 -11.26 -20.40 -31.48
C PHE A 342 -10.74 -20.42 -32.93
N ILE A 343 -10.38 -19.25 -33.47
CA ILE A 343 -9.51 -19.18 -34.66
C ILE A 343 -8.08 -19.35 -34.15
N LEU A 344 -7.64 -20.61 -34.08
CA LEU A 344 -6.21 -20.94 -34.13
C LEU A 344 -5.79 -20.82 -35.59
N ASN A 345 -5.12 -19.72 -35.95
CA ASN A 345 -4.35 -19.68 -37.19
C ASN A 345 -3.12 -20.57 -36.99
N SER A 346 -3.28 -21.85 -37.34
CA SER A 346 -2.17 -22.77 -37.59
C SER A 346 -1.45 -22.33 -38.85
N GLN A 347 -0.39 -21.53 -38.70
CA GLN A 347 0.68 -21.54 -39.69
C GLN A 347 1.71 -22.58 -39.27
N THR A 348 1.96 -23.47 -40.21
CA THR A 348 2.87 -24.60 -40.18
C THR A 348 4.24 -24.23 -39.64
N VAL A 349 4.61 -24.78 -38.48
CA VAL A 349 5.99 -24.80 -38.00
C VAL A 349 6.74 -25.84 -38.83
N THR A 350 7.51 -25.37 -39.81
CA THR A 350 8.61 -26.14 -40.38
C THR A 350 9.74 -26.21 -39.35
N LYS A 351 10.24 -27.42 -39.10
CA LYS A 351 11.48 -27.68 -38.36
C LYS A 351 12.66 -26.93 -39.01
N GLU A 352 13.70 -26.68 -38.20
CA GLU A 352 14.97 -25.93 -38.46
C GLU A 352 14.84 -24.47 -37.97
N ASP A 353 15.46 -24.04 -36.87
CA ASP A 353 16.85 -24.19 -36.46
C ASP A 353 16.96 -24.24 -34.92
N ASN A 354 17.72 -25.20 -34.40
CA ASN A 354 17.81 -25.50 -32.96
C ASN A 354 19.12 -24.96 -32.38
N SER A 355 19.42 -23.68 -32.62
CA SER A 355 20.61 -23.00 -32.08
C SER A 355 20.38 -21.59 -31.55
N LEU A 356 19.14 -21.16 -31.31
CA LEU A 356 18.88 -19.97 -30.52
C LEU A 356 18.72 -20.39 -29.06
N VAL A 357 19.84 -20.37 -28.33
CA VAL A 357 19.79 -20.23 -26.87
C VAL A 357 18.87 -19.04 -26.59
N PRO A 358 17.79 -19.17 -25.80
CA PRO A 358 17.01 -18.01 -25.42
C PRO A 358 17.99 -17.02 -24.78
N THR A 359 18.23 -15.89 -25.43
CA THR A 359 19.03 -14.82 -24.84
C THR A 359 18.37 -14.50 -23.52
N MET A 360 19.04 -14.82 -22.42
CA MET A 360 18.53 -14.55 -21.08
C MET A 360 18.24 -13.06 -21.00
N VAL A 361 16.96 -12.69 -20.99
CA VAL A 361 16.54 -11.29 -20.96
C VAL A 361 16.78 -10.78 -19.55
N PHE A 362 17.82 -9.96 -19.39
CA PHE A 362 18.17 -9.33 -18.13
C PHE A 362 18.02 -7.81 -18.29
N ILE A 363 16.83 -7.28 -17.96
CA ILE A 363 16.44 -5.88 -18.22
C ILE A 363 16.26 -5.15 -16.89
N LEU A 364 16.81 -3.94 -16.79
CA LEU A 364 16.53 -3.02 -15.69
C LEU A 364 15.85 -1.75 -16.23
N TYR A 365 14.56 -1.60 -15.92
CA TYR A 365 13.86 -0.32 -16.07
C TYR A 365 14.29 0.62 -14.93
N LYS A 366 14.87 1.76 -15.29
CA LYS A 366 15.50 2.69 -14.35
C LYS A 366 15.22 4.16 -14.65
N LYS A 367 15.61 4.99 -13.70
CA LYS A 367 15.84 6.43 -13.90
C LYS A 367 17.19 6.79 -13.26
N ASP A 368 18.14 7.33 -14.01
CA ASP A 368 19.49 7.61 -13.47
C ASP A 368 19.51 8.54 -12.26
N THR A 369 18.56 9.47 -12.20
CA THR A 369 18.44 10.42 -11.08
C THR A 369 17.78 9.80 -9.84
N SER A 370 17.26 8.57 -9.92
CA SER A 370 16.57 7.89 -8.82
C SER A 370 17.59 7.17 -7.92
N PRO A 371 17.68 7.51 -6.62
CA PRO A 371 18.54 6.79 -5.67
C PRO A 371 18.30 5.27 -5.63
N PRO A 372 17.05 4.77 -5.53
CA PRO A 372 16.75 3.34 -5.65
C PRO A 372 17.36 2.66 -6.89
N CYS A 373 17.35 3.32 -8.05
CA CYS A 373 17.95 2.79 -9.27
C CYS A 373 19.47 2.79 -9.22
N ARG A 374 20.09 3.78 -8.54
CA ARG A 374 21.54 3.82 -8.32
C ARG A 374 21.99 2.72 -7.36
N SER A 375 21.19 2.37 -6.34
CA SER A 375 21.46 1.20 -5.48
C SER A 375 21.56 -0.09 -6.27
N VAL A 376 20.57 -0.38 -7.13
CA VAL A 376 20.57 -1.58 -7.98
C VAL A 376 21.78 -1.58 -8.92
N GLN A 377 22.07 -0.46 -9.57
CA GLN A 377 23.23 -0.36 -10.46
C GLN A 377 24.56 -0.54 -9.72
N MET A 378 24.72 0.00 -8.51
CA MET A 378 25.91 -0.23 -7.67
C MET A 378 26.11 -1.73 -7.39
N VAL A 379 25.04 -2.45 -7.03
CA VAL A 379 25.11 -3.89 -6.79
C VAL A 379 25.41 -4.68 -8.06
N LEU A 380 24.80 -4.34 -9.21
CA LEU A 380 25.15 -4.97 -10.48
C LEU A 380 26.64 -4.80 -10.81
N HIS A 381 27.20 -3.61 -10.59
CA HIS A 381 28.63 -3.36 -10.78
C HIS A 381 29.50 -4.17 -9.83
N GLU A 382 29.15 -4.23 -8.55
CA GLU A 382 29.90 -4.98 -7.54
C GLU A 382 29.88 -6.50 -7.79
N LEU A 383 28.76 -7.02 -8.32
CA LEU A 383 28.64 -8.43 -8.70
C LEU A 383 29.28 -8.74 -10.07
N GLY A 384 29.75 -7.73 -10.81
CA GLY A 384 30.30 -7.91 -12.15
C GLY A 384 29.26 -8.28 -13.22
N ILE A 385 27.99 -7.92 -13.01
CA ILE A 385 26.89 -8.20 -13.94
C ILE A 385 26.73 -7.00 -14.87
N TYR A 386 27.33 -7.09 -16.06
CA TYR A 386 27.35 -5.99 -17.05
C TYR A 386 26.46 -6.22 -18.27
N ASP A 387 26.07 -7.47 -18.53
CA ASP A 387 25.16 -7.82 -19.62
C ASP A 387 23.71 -7.58 -19.17
N VAL A 388 23.38 -6.29 -18.96
CA VAL A 388 22.07 -5.81 -18.50
C VAL A 388 21.56 -4.78 -19.51
N GLU A 389 20.39 -5.02 -20.07
CA GLU A 389 19.70 -4.02 -20.86
C GLU A 389 19.11 -2.95 -19.94
N LEU A 390 19.63 -1.73 -20.03
CA LEU A 390 19.20 -0.60 -19.20
C LEU A 390 18.16 0.24 -19.94
N ILE A 391 16.90 0.21 -19.50
CA ILE A 391 15.81 0.99 -20.09
C ILE A 391 15.53 2.23 -19.23
N GLU A 392 15.78 3.42 -19.77
CA GLU A 392 15.47 4.69 -19.08
C GLU A 392 13.98 5.01 -19.20
N VAL A 393 13.29 5.09 -18.06
CA VAL A 393 11.87 5.42 -17.97
C VAL A 393 11.68 6.94 -17.90
N ASN A 394 10.86 7.49 -18.78
CA ASN A 394 10.52 8.91 -18.76
C ASN A 394 9.41 9.19 -17.73
N LEU A 395 9.81 9.53 -16.50
CA LEU A 395 8.87 9.87 -15.43
C LEU A 395 8.04 11.14 -15.72
N PRO A 396 8.61 12.24 -16.25
CA PRO A 396 7.82 13.40 -16.70
C PRO A 396 6.71 13.08 -17.71
N GLU A 397 6.99 12.23 -18.72
CA GLU A 397 6.02 11.79 -19.72
C GLU A 397 5.13 10.62 -19.23
N ARG A 398 5.26 10.26 -17.95
CA ARG A 398 4.43 9.24 -17.28
C ARG A 398 4.51 7.85 -17.92
N ASP A 399 5.67 7.46 -18.43
CA ASP A 399 5.89 6.12 -19.01
C ASP A 399 5.55 4.99 -18.04
N HIS A 400 5.90 5.17 -16.76
CA HIS A 400 5.60 4.25 -15.66
C HIS A 400 4.10 4.02 -15.41
N LEU A 401 3.21 4.86 -15.97
CA LEU A 401 1.76 4.73 -15.87
C LEU A 401 1.14 4.12 -17.15
N LYS A 402 1.95 3.82 -18.16
CA LYS A 402 1.47 3.13 -19.36
C LYS A 402 1.12 1.68 -19.03
N GLU A 403 0.09 1.19 -19.71
CA GLU A 403 -0.43 -0.18 -19.58
C GLU A 403 0.67 -1.25 -19.65
N GLU A 404 1.64 -1.08 -20.57
CA GLU A 404 2.78 -1.99 -20.74
C GLU A 404 3.65 -2.10 -19.48
N PHE A 405 3.93 -0.96 -18.82
CA PHE A 405 4.71 -0.92 -17.59
C PHE A 405 3.92 -1.44 -16.40
N LEU A 406 2.64 -1.05 -16.30
CA LEU A 406 1.74 -1.45 -15.21
C LEU A 406 1.48 -2.95 -15.16
N ARG A 407 1.52 -3.65 -16.30
CA ARG A 407 1.43 -5.12 -16.35
C ARG A 407 2.61 -5.80 -15.67
N MET A 408 3.79 -5.20 -15.72
CA MET A 408 5.01 -5.72 -15.09
C MET A 408 5.10 -5.29 -13.63
N ASN A 409 4.84 -4.01 -13.35
CA ASN A 409 4.90 -3.42 -12.03
C ASN A 409 3.62 -2.61 -11.73
N PRO A 410 2.63 -3.19 -11.02
CA PRO A 410 1.39 -2.51 -10.69
C PRO A 410 1.57 -1.35 -9.70
N GLN A 411 2.72 -1.27 -9.02
CA GLN A 411 3.11 -0.15 -8.17
C GLN A 411 3.75 1.01 -8.96
N HIS A 412 3.91 0.88 -10.28
CA HIS A 412 4.40 1.93 -11.20
C HIS A 412 5.72 2.59 -10.77
N THR A 413 6.61 1.84 -10.13
CA THR A 413 7.89 2.36 -9.61
C THR A 413 9.08 1.91 -10.46
N VAL A 414 10.14 2.70 -10.41
CA VAL A 414 11.48 2.27 -10.80
C VAL A 414 12.35 2.17 -9.54
N PRO A 415 13.27 1.20 -9.45
CA PRO A 415 13.62 0.20 -10.47
C PRO A 415 12.62 -0.95 -10.63
N THR A 416 12.57 -1.54 -11.83
CA THR A 416 11.93 -2.84 -12.10
C THR A 416 12.90 -3.70 -12.89
N LEU A 417 13.26 -4.87 -12.35
CA LEU A 417 14.18 -5.84 -12.93
C LEU A 417 13.40 -6.99 -13.56
N ILE A 418 13.83 -7.42 -14.74
CA ILE A 418 13.43 -8.66 -15.40
C ILE A 418 14.67 -9.55 -15.47
N ASP A 419 14.55 -10.77 -14.97
CA ASP A 419 15.56 -11.83 -15.04
C ASP A 419 14.90 -13.10 -15.61
N GLY A 420 14.93 -13.21 -16.95
CA GLY A 420 14.21 -14.25 -17.69
C GLY A 420 12.69 -14.11 -17.51
N ASP A 421 12.07 -15.10 -16.86
CA ASP A 421 10.64 -15.12 -16.56
C ASP A 421 10.27 -14.44 -15.22
N PHE A 422 11.27 -13.99 -14.46
CA PHE A 422 11.07 -13.41 -13.15
C PHE A 422 11.10 -11.88 -13.22
N ILE A 423 10.00 -11.26 -12.82
CA ILE A 423 9.86 -9.80 -12.74
C ILE A 423 9.78 -9.41 -11.28
N ILE A 424 10.65 -8.49 -10.86
CA ILE A 424 10.71 -8.00 -9.49
C ILE A 424 10.96 -6.48 -9.50
N TRP A 425 10.27 -5.78 -8.64
CA TRP A 425 10.44 -4.35 -8.38
C TRP A 425 10.69 -4.12 -6.89
N ASP A 426 10.88 -2.88 -6.46
CA ASP A 426 11.46 -2.52 -5.15
C ASP A 426 12.98 -2.72 -5.14
N SER A 427 13.72 -1.63 -4.93
CA SER A 427 15.19 -1.64 -5.01
C SER A 427 15.81 -2.55 -3.97
N HIS A 428 15.24 -2.63 -2.78
CA HIS A 428 15.80 -3.38 -1.67
C HIS A 428 15.62 -4.89 -1.92
N ALA A 429 14.43 -5.30 -2.36
CA ALA A 429 14.18 -6.67 -2.79
C ALA A 429 15.02 -7.08 -4.03
N ILE A 430 15.23 -6.16 -4.98
CA ILE A 430 16.11 -6.40 -6.13
C ILE A 430 17.55 -6.65 -5.67
N VAL A 431 18.11 -5.81 -4.79
CA VAL A 431 19.52 -5.98 -4.40
C VAL A 431 19.74 -7.24 -3.55
N THR A 432 18.80 -7.60 -2.67
CA THR A 432 18.88 -8.85 -1.91
C THR A 432 18.75 -10.06 -2.83
N TYR A 433 17.85 -10.02 -3.82
CA TYR A 433 17.74 -11.04 -4.87
C TYR A 433 19.05 -11.23 -5.63
N LEU A 434 19.63 -10.14 -6.14
CA LEU A 434 20.86 -10.17 -6.93
C LEU A 434 22.00 -10.79 -6.14
N VAL A 435 22.20 -10.39 -4.87
CA VAL A 435 23.26 -10.95 -4.04
C VAL A 435 22.99 -12.42 -3.71
N ASN A 436 21.77 -12.78 -3.28
CA ASN A 436 21.44 -14.17 -2.95
C ASN A 436 21.59 -15.13 -4.15
N ARG A 437 21.37 -14.64 -5.38
CA ARG A 437 21.43 -15.46 -6.58
C ARG A 437 22.80 -15.49 -7.27
N TYR A 438 23.49 -14.36 -7.33
CA TYR A 438 24.66 -14.18 -8.20
C TYR A 438 25.97 -13.91 -7.45
N ALA A 439 25.93 -13.58 -6.16
CA ALA A 439 27.16 -13.30 -5.42
C ALA A 439 27.99 -14.57 -5.19
N LYS A 440 29.32 -14.39 -5.28
CA LYS A 440 30.31 -15.47 -5.06
C LYS A 440 30.65 -15.67 -3.58
N ASN A 441 30.33 -14.69 -2.74
CA ASN A 441 30.53 -14.69 -1.30
C ASN A 441 29.34 -13.95 -0.64
N ASP A 442 29.29 -13.98 0.69
CA ASP A 442 28.24 -13.35 1.48
C ASP A 442 28.65 -12.01 2.11
N THR A 443 29.78 -11.41 1.69
CA THR A 443 30.27 -10.15 2.31
C THR A 443 29.24 -9.03 2.24
N LEU A 444 28.61 -8.81 1.07
CA LEU A 444 27.59 -7.76 0.91
C LEU A 444 26.31 -8.03 1.68
N TYR A 445 25.98 -9.31 1.88
CA TYR A 445 24.75 -9.72 2.54
C TYR A 445 24.98 -11.00 3.35
N PRO A 446 25.52 -10.86 4.58
CA PRO A 446 25.98 -11.98 5.37
C PRO A 446 24.89 -13.01 5.66
N LYS A 447 25.29 -14.27 5.81
CA LYS A 447 24.38 -15.36 6.20
C LYS A 447 24.28 -15.55 7.72
N GLU A 448 25.24 -15.03 8.48
CA GLU A 448 25.19 -15.06 9.94
C GLU A 448 23.98 -14.25 10.44
N PRO A 449 23.06 -14.82 11.24
CA PRO A 449 21.79 -14.19 11.56
C PRO A 449 21.87 -12.81 12.22
N LYS A 450 22.78 -12.59 13.18
CA LYS A 450 22.88 -11.29 13.87
C LYS A 450 23.34 -10.20 12.92
N GLN A 451 24.38 -10.47 12.14
CA GLN A 451 24.92 -9.56 11.14
C GLN A 451 23.89 -9.28 10.02
N ARG A 452 23.19 -10.32 9.55
CA ARG A 452 22.12 -10.23 8.57
C ARG A 452 20.99 -9.32 9.05
N ALA A 453 20.57 -9.47 10.30
CA ALA A 453 19.52 -8.65 10.91
C ALA A 453 19.90 -7.17 10.99
N ILE A 454 21.17 -6.84 11.26
CA ILE A 454 21.64 -5.45 11.23
C ILE A 454 21.58 -4.88 9.81
N VAL A 455 21.97 -5.67 8.79
CA VAL A 455 21.82 -5.23 7.39
C VAL A 455 20.36 -4.99 7.04
N ASP A 456 19.47 -5.96 7.32
CA ASP A 456 18.04 -5.86 7.05
C ASP A 456 17.41 -4.65 7.76
N GLN A 457 17.80 -4.38 9.02
CA GLN A 457 17.36 -3.20 9.77
C GLN A 457 17.73 -1.90 9.06
N ARG A 458 18.93 -1.81 8.46
CA ARG A 458 19.35 -0.63 7.69
C ARG A 458 18.62 -0.51 6.36
N LEU A 459 18.30 -1.64 5.70
CA LEU A 459 17.49 -1.64 4.49
C LEU A 459 16.07 -1.13 4.75
N HIS A 460 15.40 -1.62 5.80
CA HIS A 460 14.08 -1.13 6.20
C HIS A 460 14.10 0.33 6.69
N PHE A 461 15.19 0.75 7.37
CA PHE A 461 15.41 2.15 7.70
C PHE A 461 15.52 3.03 6.44
N ASP A 462 16.24 2.60 5.41
CA ASP A 462 16.32 3.35 4.15
C ASP A 462 14.94 3.41 3.46
N THR A 463 14.23 2.29 3.31
CA THR A 463 12.90 2.25 2.69
C THR A 463 11.88 3.11 3.45
N GLY A 464 11.75 2.90 4.75
CA GLY A 464 10.68 3.46 5.58
C GLY A 464 10.97 4.85 6.17
N VAL A 465 12.25 5.26 6.21
CA VAL A 465 12.66 6.56 6.77
C VAL A 465 13.39 7.40 5.75
N LEU A 466 14.60 7.02 5.31
CA LEU A 466 15.45 7.89 4.49
C LEU A 466 14.79 8.22 3.14
N PHE A 467 14.43 7.19 2.37
CA PHE A 467 13.85 7.37 1.04
C PHE A 467 12.44 7.94 1.12
N ALA A 468 11.64 7.55 2.12
CA ALA A 468 10.32 8.13 2.36
C ALA A 468 10.40 9.65 2.59
N ILE A 469 11.35 10.12 3.40
CA ILE A 469 11.60 11.55 3.64
C ILE A 469 12.08 12.21 2.34
N LEU A 470 13.09 11.64 1.66
CA LEU A 470 13.60 12.20 0.42
C LEU A 470 12.50 12.35 -0.63
N ARG A 471 11.69 11.32 -0.82
CA ARG A 471 10.56 11.33 -1.78
C ARG A 471 9.54 12.40 -1.41
N ALA A 472 9.12 12.46 -0.15
CA ALA A 472 8.15 13.46 0.32
C ALA A 472 8.64 14.90 0.15
N THR A 473 9.97 15.12 0.17
CA THR A 473 10.60 16.44 -0.04
C THR A 473 10.81 16.76 -1.52
N ALA A 474 11.37 15.83 -2.28
CA ALA A 474 11.84 16.08 -3.64
C ALA A 474 10.75 15.94 -4.70
N GLU A 475 9.81 15.00 -4.55
CA GLU A 475 8.78 14.72 -5.56
C GLU A 475 7.92 15.97 -5.90
N PRO A 476 7.45 16.77 -4.91
CA PRO A 476 6.67 17.96 -5.22
C PRO A 476 7.42 19.00 -6.05
N VAL A 477 8.71 19.18 -5.80
CA VAL A 477 9.55 20.13 -6.55
C VAL A 477 9.90 19.60 -7.94
N LEU A 478 10.31 18.33 -8.03
CA LEU A 478 10.79 17.73 -9.27
C LEU A 478 9.65 17.50 -10.26
N TYR A 479 8.50 17.04 -9.80
CA TYR A 479 7.42 16.54 -10.66
C TYR A 479 6.12 17.34 -10.57
N ASN A 480 5.86 18.04 -9.44
CA ASN A 480 4.63 18.84 -9.26
C ASN A 480 4.87 20.36 -9.37
N ASN A 481 6.08 20.76 -9.78
CA ASN A 481 6.50 22.15 -10.01
C ASN A 481 6.39 23.07 -8.77
N GLU A 482 6.41 22.50 -7.55
CA GLU A 482 6.59 23.30 -6.34
C GLU A 482 7.97 24.00 -6.36
N LYS A 483 8.06 25.17 -5.73
CA LYS A 483 9.26 26.03 -5.74
C LYS A 483 9.95 26.13 -4.39
N SER A 484 9.42 25.45 -3.38
CA SER A 484 9.96 25.43 -2.04
C SER A 484 9.71 24.07 -1.38
N PHE A 485 10.47 23.78 -0.34
CA PHE A 485 10.25 22.60 0.50
C PHE A 485 9.38 22.95 1.70
N LYS A 486 8.64 21.95 2.19
CA LYS A 486 7.98 22.06 3.49
C LYS A 486 9.04 21.99 4.58
N GLN A 487 9.02 22.96 5.50
CA GLN A 487 10.00 23.04 6.59
C GLN A 487 10.06 21.75 7.43
N GLU A 488 8.90 21.16 7.74
CA GLU A 488 8.80 19.88 8.47
C GLU A 488 9.58 18.75 7.78
N ASN A 489 9.63 18.73 6.44
CA ASN A 489 10.36 17.71 5.71
C ASN A 489 11.89 17.92 5.79
N LEU A 490 12.34 19.18 5.84
CA LEU A 490 13.76 19.50 6.03
C LEU A 490 14.22 19.12 7.44
N GLU A 491 13.41 19.42 8.46
CA GLU A 491 13.66 19.00 9.85
C GLU A 491 13.74 17.48 9.98
N LYS A 492 12.87 16.74 9.26
CA LYS A 492 12.94 15.27 9.19
C LYS A 492 14.23 14.77 8.55
N MET A 493 14.75 15.45 7.52
CA MET A 493 16.05 15.09 6.93
C MET A 493 17.18 15.27 7.94
N GLU A 494 17.18 16.36 8.71
CA GLU A 494 18.17 16.57 9.76
C GLU A 494 18.08 15.53 10.88
N ALA A 495 16.86 15.19 11.34
CA ALA A 495 16.63 14.13 12.32
C ALA A 495 17.08 12.76 11.79
N ALA A 496 16.91 12.50 10.50
CA ALA A 496 17.40 11.29 9.87
C ALA A 496 18.94 11.21 9.89
N TYR A 497 19.64 12.32 9.69
CA TYR A 497 21.09 12.38 9.87
C TYR A 497 21.50 12.06 11.32
N GLU A 498 20.75 12.52 12.33
CA GLU A 498 21.03 12.15 13.73
C GLU A 498 20.98 10.64 13.98
N PHE A 499 20.08 9.91 13.32
CA PHE A 499 20.04 8.45 13.41
C PHE A 499 21.26 7.80 12.74
N VAL A 500 21.61 8.22 11.52
CA VAL A 500 22.76 7.66 10.79
C VAL A 500 24.06 7.90 11.55
N GLU A 501 24.25 9.10 12.13
CA GLU A 501 25.42 9.42 12.95
C GLU A 501 25.53 8.49 14.18
N LYS A 502 24.40 8.08 14.77
CA LYS A 502 24.36 7.12 15.88
C LYS A 502 24.58 5.68 15.41
N PHE A 503 24.10 5.30 14.22
CA PHE A 503 24.30 3.95 13.67
C PHE A 503 25.75 3.67 13.29
N LEU A 504 26.50 4.70 12.90
CA LEU A 504 27.93 4.61 12.62
C LEU A 504 28.73 4.42 13.91
N THR A 505 28.72 3.17 14.38
CA THR A 505 29.53 2.66 15.50
C THR A 505 30.83 2.02 15.04
N SER A 506 30.93 1.69 13.75
CA SER A 506 32.15 1.29 13.05
C SER A 506 32.29 2.08 11.73
N ASP A 507 33.17 1.65 10.83
CA ASP A 507 33.43 2.32 9.56
C ASP A 507 32.26 2.22 8.56
N TRP A 508 31.42 1.19 8.68
CA TRP A 508 30.25 0.96 7.84
C TRP A 508 28.96 0.82 8.66
N LEU A 509 27.80 0.98 8.02
CA LEU A 509 26.50 1.10 8.69
C LEU A 509 26.03 -0.17 9.40
N ALA A 510 26.58 -1.31 8.99
CA ALA A 510 26.24 -2.61 9.54
C ALA A 510 27.44 -3.34 10.16
N GLY A 511 28.60 -2.70 10.34
CA GLY A 511 29.76 -3.33 10.96
C GLY A 511 31.08 -2.88 10.32
N ASP A 512 32.04 -3.80 10.24
CA ASP A 512 33.41 -3.48 9.81
C ASP A 512 33.64 -3.60 8.30
N GLN A 513 32.66 -4.12 7.55
CA GLN A 513 32.73 -4.31 6.11
C GLN A 513 31.57 -3.60 5.41
N VAL A 514 31.79 -3.21 4.16
CA VAL A 514 30.74 -2.65 3.30
C VAL A 514 29.68 -3.71 3.01
N THR A 515 28.41 -3.33 3.15
CA THR A 515 27.27 -4.22 2.90
C THR A 515 26.19 -3.54 2.04
N LEU A 516 25.11 -4.27 1.74
CA LEU A 516 23.91 -3.69 1.13
C LEU A 516 23.35 -2.51 1.93
N ALA A 517 23.54 -2.47 3.25
CA ALA A 517 23.14 -1.34 4.08
C ALA A 517 23.81 -0.03 3.60
N ASP A 518 25.10 -0.08 3.30
CA ASP A 518 25.87 1.08 2.85
C ASP A 518 25.47 1.48 1.43
N ILE A 519 25.35 0.49 0.53
CA ILE A 519 24.99 0.73 -0.88
C ILE A 519 23.61 1.38 -1.01
N CYS A 520 22.60 0.90 -0.28
CA CYS A 520 21.27 1.49 -0.33
C CYS A 520 21.25 2.88 0.31
N CYS A 521 21.72 3.00 1.56
CA CYS A 521 21.68 4.27 2.30
C CYS A 521 22.51 5.37 1.63
N VAL A 522 23.66 5.06 1.02
CA VAL A 522 24.53 6.09 0.41
C VAL A 522 23.88 6.74 -0.80
N SER A 523 23.10 6.00 -1.57
CA SER A 523 22.35 6.57 -2.68
C SER A 523 21.38 7.64 -2.19
N THR A 524 20.62 7.33 -1.14
CA THR A 524 19.60 8.22 -0.57
C THR A 524 20.23 9.42 0.14
N ILE A 525 21.20 9.18 1.04
CA ILE A 525 21.85 10.22 1.83
C ILE A 525 22.64 11.19 0.93
N SER A 526 23.32 10.69 -0.09
CA SER A 526 24.03 11.57 -1.04
C SER A 526 23.06 12.49 -1.80
N SER A 527 21.83 12.05 -2.10
CA SER A 527 20.78 12.90 -2.66
C SER A 527 20.18 13.86 -1.63
N MET A 528 19.94 13.41 -0.40
CA MET A 528 19.47 14.29 0.68
C MET A 528 20.47 15.43 0.94
N ASN A 529 21.78 15.15 0.90
CA ASN A 529 22.86 16.12 1.09
C ASN A 529 22.85 17.25 0.03
N VAL A 530 22.24 17.03 -1.13
CA VAL A 530 22.04 18.09 -2.16
C VAL A 530 20.95 19.07 -1.72
N ILE A 531 19.95 18.60 -0.99
CA ILE A 531 18.78 19.38 -0.54
C ILE A 531 19.07 20.06 0.79
N VAL A 532 19.52 19.27 1.78
CA VAL A 532 19.93 19.73 3.11
C VAL A 532 21.39 19.33 3.31
N PRO A 533 22.34 20.26 3.09
CA PRO A 533 23.75 20.00 3.27
C PRO A 533 24.06 19.51 4.69
N ILE A 534 24.83 18.44 4.79
CA ILE A 534 25.23 17.83 6.06
C ILE A 534 26.26 18.74 6.75
N ASP A 535 25.93 19.23 7.95
CA ASP A 535 26.88 19.98 8.76
C ASP A 535 28.00 19.06 9.28
N LYS A 536 29.21 19.23 8.74
CA LYS A 536 30.40 18.48 9.12
C LYS A 536 30.74 18.60 10.61
N LYS A 537 30.40 19.70 11.28
CA LYS A 537 30.64 19.87 12.72
C LYS A 537 29.67 19.04 13.56
N LYS A 538 28.42 18.89 13.09
CA LYS A 538 27.37 18.13 13.78
C LYS A 538 27.44 16.63 13.46
N TYR A 539 27.79 16.26 12.23
CA TYR A 539 27.75 14.89 11.72
C TYR A 539 29.08 14.41 11.12
N PRO A 540 30.19 14.42 11.89
CA PRO A 540 31.50 14.06 11.39
C PRO A 540 31.61 12.60 10.92
N LYS A 541 30.86 11.65 11.53
CA LYS A 541 30.92 10.24 11.12
C LYS A 541 30.24 10.04 9.77
N ILE A 542 29.09 10.67 9.52
CA ILE A 542 28.43 10.60 8.20
C ILE A 542 29.34 11.14 7.11
N ILE A 543 30.02 12.27 7.35
CA ILE A 543 30.96 12.83 6.37
C ILE A 543 32.10 11.86 6.07
N SER A 544 32.67 11.22 7.10
CA SER A 544 33.75 10.24 6.93
C SER A 544 33.27 8.99 6.18
N TRP A 545 32.07 8.52 6.49
CA TRP A 545 31.43 7.40 5.79
C TRP A 545 31.10 7.73 4.33
N LEU A 546 30.54 8.91 4.03
CA LEU A 546 30.30 9.37 2.66
C LEU A 546 31.59 9.44 1.84
N GLN A 547 32.68 9.91 2.45
CA GLN A 547 33.99 9.89 1.81
C GLN A 547 34.45 8.47 1.49
N ARG A 548 34.41 7.53 2.44
CA ARG A 548 34.76 6.12 2.21
C ARG A 548 33.89 5.47 1.13
N CYS A 549 32.58 5.74 1.13
CA CYS A 549 31.69 5.29 0.08
C CYS A 549 32.10 5.84 -1.29
N SER A 550 32.47 7.12 -1.38
CA SER A 550 32.87 7.75 -2.64
C SER A 550 34.16 7.21 -3.25
N GLU A 551 35.00 6.56 -2.42
CA GLU A 551 36.24 5.92 -2.84
C GLU A 551 36.00 4.53 -3.47
N GLN A 552 34.83 3.91 -3.24
CA GLN A 552 34.48 2.60 -3.77
C GLN A 552 34.22 2.62 -5.28
N GLU A 553 34.61 1.56 -5.99
CA GLU A 553 34.43 1.47 -7.44
C GLU A 553 32.96 1.42 -7.86
N PHE A 554 32.12 0.65 -7.15
CA PHE A 554 30.68 0.62 -7.42
C PHE A 554 30.05 2.02 -7.33
N TYR A 555 30.52 2.86 -6.39
CA TYR A 555 30.01 4.22 -6.21
C TYR A 555 30.38 5.12 -7.40
N LYS A 556 31.65 5.11 -7.80
CA LYS A 556 32.14 5.90 -8.94
C LYS A 556 31.45 5.51 -10.25
N LYS A 557 31.16 4.22 -10.44
CA LYS A 557 30.54 3.70 -11.66
C LYS A 557 29.04 3.98 -11.73
N ALA A 558 28.30 3.83 -10.63
CA ALA A 558 26.84 3.88 -10.64
C ALA A 558 26.24 5.07 -9.87
N ASN A 559 26.76 5.40 -8.68
CA ASN A 559 26.14 6.43 -7.85
C ASN A 559 26.53 7.85 -8.28
N GLU A 560 27.82 8.10 -8.51
CA GLU A 560 28.34 9.43 -8.83
C GLU A 560 27.75 10.02 -10.12
N PRO A 561 27.66 9.28 -11.26
CA PRO A 561 27.11 9.83 -12.49
C PRO A 561 25.62 10.19 -12.35
N GLY A 562 24.84 9.32 -11.71
CA GLY A 562 23.42 9.59 -11.46
C GLY A 562 23.19 10.70 -10.43
N LEU A 563 24.07 10.85 -9.44
CA LEU A 563 24.03 11.96 -8.49
C LEU A 563 24.26 13.30 -9.19
N LYS A 564 25.24 13.38 -10.10
CA LYS A 564 25.51 14.58 -10.91
C LYS A 564 24.26 14.98 -11.72
N LYS A 565 23.62 14.02 -12.38
CA LYS A 565 22.35 14.25 -13.10
C LYS A 565 21.22 14.71 -12.15
N PHE A 566 21.15 14.16 -10.94
CA PHE A 566 20.18 14.59 -9.93
C PHE A 566 20.43 16.03 -9.50
N ILE A 567 21.69 16.42 -9.25
CA ILE A 567 22.08 17.80 -8.90
C ILE A 567 21.70 18.78 -10.02
N GLU A 568 21.99 18.44 -11.28
CA GLU A 568 21.62 19.27 -12.43
C GLU A 568 20.10 19.44 -12.55
N MET A 569 19.36 18.34 -12.47
CA MET A 569 17.89 18.34 -12.49
C MET A 569 17.31 19.19 -11.36
N PHE A 570 17.88 19.07 -10.15
CA PHE A 570 17.47 19.81 -8.97
C PHE A 570 17.72 21.32 -9.12
N LYS A 571 18.93 21.72 -9.53
CA LYS A 571 19.28 23.14 -9.78
C LYS A 571 18.35 23.78 -10.80
N ASN A 572 18.11 23.09 -11.92
CA ASN A 572 17.20 23.54 -12.97
C ASN A 572 15.76 23.76 -12.44
N LYS A 573 15.26 22.90 -11.55
CA LYS A 573 13.90 23.01 -10.99
C LYS A 573 13.77 24.14 -9.96
N MET A 574 14.81 24.34 -9.17
CA MET A 574 14.88 25.42 -8.16
C MET A 574 15.19 26.79 -8.76
N GLY A 575 15.69 26.85 -10.00
CA GLY A 575 16.04 28.11 -10.68
C GLY A 575 17.40 28.68 -10.26
N ASN A 576 18.33 27.79 -9.83
CA ASN A 576 19.66 28.12 -9.34
C ASN A 576 20.78 27.77 -10.33
#